data_AF-A0A2V7FYU4-F1
#
_entry.id   AF-A0A2V7FYU4-F1
#
_cell.length_a   1.000
_cell.length_b   1.000
_cell.length_c   1.000
_cell.angle_alpha   90.00
_cell.angle_beta   90.00
_cell.angle_gamma   90.00
#
_symmetry.space_group_name_H-M   'P 1'
#
loop_
_entity.id
_entity.type
_entity.pdbx_description
1 polymer ?
#
loop_
_entity_poly.entity_id
_entity_poly.type
_entity_poly.pdbx_seq_one_letter_code
_entity_poly.pdbx_strand_id
1 'polypeptide(L)'
;MSDANAPRRAPPVLDALGKLCSEGKQLADYLWQVPKDEAARERVVAILEQIAAEGTKQGRKEMPRICAELKTAAKASPSPQQVDLLVNGFDRLMHLWQAAKSGLL
;
A
#
# COMPACT_ATOMS: atom_id res chain seq x y z
N MET A 1 26.36 -14.73 -31.45
CA MET A 1 26.14 -13.42 -30.82
C MET A 1 24.66 -13.29 -30.52
N SER A 2 24.36 -13.10 -29.23
CA SER A 2 23.11 -12.57 -28.66
C SER A 2 21.85 -13.46 -28.67
N ASP A 3 21.75 -14.28 -27.63
CA ASP A 3 20.48 -14.75 -27.06
C ASP A 3 19.61 -13.55 -26.63
N ALA A 4 18.48 -13.35 -27.30
CA ALA A 4 17.50 -12.32 -26.95
C ALA A 4 16.08 -12.90 -26.97
N ASN A 5 15.82 -13.87 -26.09
CA ASN A 5 14.44 -14.25 -25.79
C ASN A 5 14.26 -14.57 -24.29
N ALA A 6 14.56 -13.59 -23.44
CA ALA A 6 14.08 -13.63 -22.07
C ALA A 6 12.57 -13.31 -22.08
N PRO A 7 11.71 -14.18 -21.53
CA PRO A 7 10.28 -13.90 -21.47
C PRO A 7 10.06 -12.63 -20.63
N ARG A 8 9.48 -11.60 -21.26
CA ARG A 8 8.98 -10.41 -20.54
C ARG A 8 7.96 -10.88 -19.52
N ARG A 9 8.33 -10.88 -18.23
CA ARG A 9 7.41 -11.21 -17.14
C ARG A 9 6.21 -10.28 -17.24
N ALA A 10 5.03 -10.83 -17.53
CA ALA A 10 3.80 -10.06 -17.49
C ALA A 10 3.65 -9.44 -16.10
N PRO A 11 3.16 -8.18 -15.98
CA PRO A 11 2.89 -7.58 -14.69
C PRO A 11 2.02 -8.54 -13.87
N PRO A 12 2.35 -8.81 -12.60
CA PRO A 12 1.52 -9.67 -11.77
C PRO A 12 0.10 -9.10 -11.74
N VAL A 13 -0.88 -9.93 -12.12
CA VAL A 13 -2.30 -9.58 -12.03
C VAL A 13 -2.58 -9.17 -10.59
N LEU A 14 -3.03 -7.92 -10.38
CA LEU A 14 -3.35 -7.41 -9.05
C LEU A 14 -4.51 -8.23 -8.48
N ASP A 15 -4.22 -9.02 -7.45
CA ASP A 15 -5.26 -9.63 -6.62
C ASP A 15 -5.90 -8.58 -5.70
N ALA A 16 -6.88 -8.98 -4.90
CA ALA A 16 -7.59 -8.05 -4.02
C ALA A 16 -6.65 -7.21 -3.14
N LEU A 17 -5.61 -7.84 -2.58
CA LEU A 17 -4.63 -7.15 -1.73
C LEU A 17 -3.75 -6.17 -2.51
N GLY A 18 -3.30 -6.55 -3.72
CA GLY A 18 -2.54 -5.67 -4.59
C GLY A 18 -3.35 -4.45 -5.04
N LYS A 19 -4.64 -4.63 -5.34
CA LYS A 19 -5.55 -3.53 -5.67
C LYS A 19 -5.71 -2.54 -4.51
N LEU A 20 -5.91 -3.04 -3.29
CA LEU A 20 -6.03 -2.21 -2.10
C LEU A 20 -4.76 -1.39 -1.82
N CYS A 21 -3.57 -2.01 -1.96
CA CYS A 21 -2.30 -1.30 -1.80
C CYS A 21 -2.15 -0.18 -2.84
N SER A 22 -2.51 -0.46 -4.10
CA SER A 22 -2.46 0.52 -5.19
C SER A 22 -3.45 1.68 -4.99
N GLU A 23 -4.69 1.38 -4.60
CA GLU A 23 -5.72 2.42 -4.36
C GLU A 23 -5.32 3.31 -3.17
N GLY A 24 -4.83 2.71 -2.08
CA GLY A 24 -4.36 3.45 -0.92
C GLY A 24 -3.17 4.35 -1.24
N LYS A 25 -2.24 3.87 -2.09
CA LYS A 25 -1.11 4.68 -2.58
C LYS A 25 -1.61 5.91 -3.36
N GLN A 26 -2.53 5.72 -4.30
CA GLN A 26 -3.10 6.82 -5.07
C GLN A 26 -3.79 7.87 -4.19
N LEU A 27 -4.50 7.43 -3.14
CA LEU A 27 -5.10 8.34 -2.16
C LEU A 27 -4.07 9.08 -1.31
N ALA A 28 -2.98 8.41 -0.91
CA ALA A 28 -1.88 9.05 -0.20
C ALA A 28 -1.18 10.10 -1.08
N ASP A 29 -0.94 9.81 -2.35
CA ASP A 29 -0.36 10.75 -3.31
C ASP A 29 -1.31 11.94 -3.58
N TYR A 30 -2.63 11.71 -3.62
CA TYR A 30 -3.63 12.78 -3.71
C TYR A 30 -3.62 13.69 -2.46
N LEU A 31 -3.55 13.10 -1.26
CA LEU A 31 -3.42 13.85 -0.01
C LEU A 31 -2.15 14.71 0.01
N TRP A 32 -1.19 14.45 -0.89
CA TRP A 32 -0.01 15.28 -1.04
C TRP A 32 -0.31 16.69 -1.57
N GLN A 33 -1.37 16.79 -2.37
CA GLN A 33 -1.87 18.06 -2.89
C GLN A 33 -2.87 18.70 -1.91
N VAL A 34 -3.67 17.88 -1.23
CA VAL A 34 -4.74 18.33 -0.33
C VAL A 34 -4.68 17.64 1.03
N PRO A 35 -3.69 17.96 1.88
CA PRO A 35 -3.44 17.21 3.11
C PRO A 35 -4.60 17.25 4.10
N LYS A 36 -5.50 18.23 4.01
CA LYS A 36 -6.63 18.43 4.92
C LYS A 36 -7.95 17.81 4.43
N ASP A 37 -7.96 17.11 3.30
CA ASP A 37 -9.17 16.43 2.82
C ASP A 37 -9.55 15.29 3.77
N GLU A 38 -10.57 15.53 4.60
CA GLU A 38 -11.02 14.59 5.62
C GLU A 38 -11.63 13.33 5.02
N ALA A 39 -12.40 13.46 3.94
CA ALA A 39 -13.03 12.33 3.26
C ALA A 39 -11.98 11.38 2.65
N ALA A 40 -10.92 11.94 2.05
CA ALA A 40 -9.80 11.15 1.56
C ALA A 40 -9.03 10.47 2.70
N ARG A 41 -8.85 11.13 3.85
CA ARG A 41 -8.22 10.53 5.04
C ARG A 41 -9.04 9.38 5.62
N GLU A 42 -10.35 9.54 5.73
CA GLU A 42 -11.25 8.46 6.17
C GLU A 42 -11.17 7.26 5.22
N ARG A 43 -11.13 7.51 3.91
CA ARG A 43 -10.98 6.45 2.92
C ARG A 43 -9.63 5.73 3.03
N VAL A 44 -8.54 6.45 3.30
CA VAL A 44 -7.23 5.84 3.61
C VAL A 44 -7.35 4.91 4.81
N VAL A 45 -8.00 5.33 5.90
CA VAL A 45 -8.21 4.48 7.09
C VAL A 45 -8.98 3.21 6.73
N ALA A 46 -10.08 3.33 5.97
CA ALA A 46 -10.89 2.18 5.55
C ALA A 46 -10.08 1.19 4.68
N ILE A 47 -9.25 1.69 3.77
CA ILE A 47 -8.37 0.84 2.94
C ILE A 47 -7.34 0.13 3.82
N LEU A 48 -6.71 0.82 4.77
CA LEU A 48 -5.74 0.20 5.69
C LEU A 48 -6.36 -0.92 6.53
N GLU A 49 -7.64 -0.79 6.91
CA GLU A 49 -8.36 -1.86 7.60
C GLU A 49 -8.61 -3.08 6.70
N GLN A 50 -8.99 -2.85 5.44
CA GLN A 50 -9.17 -3.93 4.46
C GLN A 50 -7.85 -4.63 4.14
N ILE A 51 -6.74 -3.89 3.99
CA ILE A 51 -5.39 -4.45 3.79
C ILE A 51 -4.98 -5.28 5.01
N ALA A 52 -5.20 -4.80 6.23
CA ALA A 52 -4.87 -5.54 7.44
C ALA A 52 -5.66 -6.85 7.54
N ALA A 53 -6.96 -6.82 7.26
CA ALA A 53 -7.82 -7.99 7.28
C ALA A 53 -7.38 -9.02 6.23
N GLU A 54 -7.14 -8.58 5.00
CA GLU A 54 -6.73 -9.45 3.90
C GLU A 54 -5.29 -9.98 4.09
N GLY A 55 -4.37 -9.15 4.54
CA GLY A 55 -3.01 -9.55 4.91
C GLY A 55 -3.01 -10.62 6.01
N THR A 56 -3.89 -10.51 7.01
CA THR A 56 -4.03 -11.52 8.07
C THR A 56 -4.53 -12.86 7.51
N LYS A 57 -5.57 -12.84 6.66
CA LYS A 57 -6.08 -14.06 5.99
C LYS A 57 -5.01 -14.77 5.17
N GLN A 58 -4.11 -14.01 4.55
CA GLN A 58 -2.99 -14.54 3.77
C GLN A 58 -1.73 -14.85 4.60
N GLY A 59 -1.79 -14.78 5.94
CA GLY A 59 -0.66 -15.08 6.82
C GLY A 59 0.45 -14.03 6.85
N ARG A 60 0.24 -12.85 6.27
CA ARG A 60 1.24 -11.78 6.12
C ARG A 60 1.34 -10.89 7.35
N LYS A 61 1.98 -11.38 8.41
CA LYS A 61 2.03 -10.73 9.74
C LYS A 61 2.55 -9.28 9.75
N GLU A 62 3.41 -8.92 8.79
CA GLU A 62 4.00 -7.57 8.74
C GLU A 62 3.02 -6.52 8.20
N MET A 63 2.16 -6.87 7.23
CA MET A 63 1.24 -5.90 6.61
C MET A 63 0.24 -5.30 7.62
N PRO A 64 -0.43 -6.07 8.51
CA PRO A 64 -1.31 -5.52 9.54
C PRO A 64 -0.61 -4.57 10.52
N ARG A 65 0.68 -4.80 10.82
CA ARG A 65 1.46 -3.92 11.71
C ARG A 65 1.68 -2.56 11.07
N ILE A 66 2.13 -2.55 9.80
CA ILE A 66 2.28 -1.32 9.02
C ILE A 66 0.93 -0.61 8.91
N CYS A 67 -0.16 -1.32 8.65
CA CYS A 67 -1.48 -0.72 8.58
C CYS A 67 -1.89 -0.03 9.91
N ALA A 68 -1.51 -0.57 11.07
CA ALA A 68 -1.78 0.06 12.35
C ALA A 68 -0.99 1.38 12.52
N GLU A 69 0.29 1.40 12.13
CA GLU A 69 1.12 2.60 12.15
C GLU A 69 0.55 3.69 11.23
N LEU A 70 0.19 3.33 10.00
CA LEU A 70 -0.36 4.28 9.02
C LEU A 70 -1.74 4.81 9.41
N LYS A 71 -2.56 4.02 10.10
CA LYS A 71 -3.84 4.52 10.64
C LYS A 71 -3.63 5.61 11.69
N THR A 72 -2.59 5.48 12.52
CA THR A 72 -2.23 6.53 13.48
C THR A 72 -1.84 7.82 12.76
N ALA A 73 -1.03 7.72 11.70
CA ALA A 73 -0.65 8.88 10.87
C ALA A 73 -1.85 9.52 10.14
N ALA A 74 -2.75 8.70 9.60
CA ALA A 74 -3.95 9.17 8.90
C ALA A 74 -4.90 9.96 9.82
N LYS A 75 -5.02 9.52 11.08
CA LYS A 75 -5.86 10.14 12.11
C LYS A 75 -5.20 11.30 12.86
N ALA A 76 -3.88 11.46 12.74
CA ALA A 76 -3.16 12.59 13.32
C ALA A 76 -3.52 13.90 12.61
N SER A 77 -3.19 15.02 13.25
CA SER A 77 -3.38 16.35 12.67
C SER A 77 -2.76 16.44 11.26
N PRO A 78 -3.52 16.90 10.25
CA PRO A 78 -3.04 17.00 8.89
C PRO A 78 -1.76 17.82 8.76
N SER A 79 -0.68 17.20 8.32
CA SER A 79 0.58 17.89 8.00
C SER A 79 1.31 17.19 6.87
N PRO A 80 2.26 17.88 6.22
CA PRO A 80 3.02 17.25 5.16
C PRO A 80 3.76 15.99 5.63
N GLN A 81 4.40 16.06 6.79
CA GLN A 81 5.09 14.91 7.38
C GLN A 81 4.17 13.70 7.58
N GLN A 82 2.89 13.90 7.94
CA GLN A 82 1.95 12.77 8.09
C GLN A 82 1.60 12.13 6.75
N VAL A 83 1.49 12.93 5.68
CA VAL A 83 1.20 12.39 4.35
C VAL A 83 2.43 11.68 3.77
N ASP A 84 3.64 12.18 4.00
CA ASP A 84 4.88 11.47 3.65
C ASP A 84 4.93 10.06 4.29
N LEU A 85 4.53 9.95 5.55
CA LEU A 85 4.44 8.64 6.22
C LEU A 85 3.44 7.71 5.52
N LEU A 86 2.29 8.23 5.08
CA LEU A 86 1.30 7.46 4.33
C LEU A 86 1.86 7.00 2.98
N VAL A 87 2.44 7.91 2.21
CA VAL A 87 3.03 7.66 0.88
C VAL A 87 4.09 6.56 0.96
N ASN A 88 5.07 6.70 1.87
CA ASN A 88 6.13 5.71 2.08
C ASN A 88 5.59 4.38 2.65
N GLY A 89 4.59 4.47 3.53
CA GLY A 89 3.91 3.32 4.10
C GLY A 89 3.22 2.45 3.05
N PHE A 90 2.49 3.07 2.13
CA PHE A 90 1.84 2.35 1.03
C PHE A 90 2.85 1.77 0.04
N ASP A 91 3.97 2.44 -0.22
CA ASP A 91 5.06 1.85 -1.02
C ASP A 91 5.60 0.57 -0.37
N ARG A 92 5.82 0.59 0.95
CA ARG A 92 6.24 -0.61 1.70
C ARG A 92 5.20 -1.74 1.64
N LEU A 93 3.91 -1.43 1.78
CA LEU A 93 2.83 -2.42 1.64
C LEU A 93 2.82 -3.03 0.24
N MET A 94 3.02 -2.20 -0.80
CA MET A 94 3.08 -2.67 -2.18
C MET A 94 4.30 -3.57 -2.43
N HIS A 95 5.48 -3.22 -1.91
CA HIS A 95 6.68 -4.05 -2.00
C HIS A 95 6.52 -5.39 -1.29
N LEU A 96 5.96 -5.41 -0.08
CA LEU A 96 5.65 -6.66 0.63
C LEU A 96 4.68 -7.53 -0.18
N TRP A 97 3.70 -6.92 -0.84
CA TRP A 97 2.80 -7.65 -1.70
C TRP A 97 3.48 -8.24 -2.93
N GLN A 98 4.31 -7.47 -3.62
CA GLN A 98 5.08 -7.93 -4.78
C GLN A 98 6.04 -9.06 -4.39
N ALA A 99 6.76 -8.91 -3.28
CA ALA A 99 7.69 -9.92 -2.77
C ALA A 99 6.98 -11.26 -2.54
N ALA A 100 5.82 -11.24 -1.89
CA ALA A 100 4.99 -12.42 -1.66
C ALA A 100 4.49 -13.07 -2.97
N LYS A 101 4.22 -12.28 -4.03
CA LYS A 101 3.83 -12.82 -5.35
C LYS A 101 4.99 -13.40 -6.14
N SER A 102 6.19 -12.86 -5.95
CA SER A 102 7.40 -13.30 -6.65
C SER A 102 8.02 -14.58 -6.08
N GLY A 103 7.52 -15.08 -4.94
CA GLY A 103 8.09 -16.25 -4.24
C GLY A 103 9.45 -15.95 -3.57
N LEU A 104 9.76 -14.68 -3.33
CA LEU A 104 11.02 -14.22 -2.73
C LEU A 104 10.95 -14.09 -1.19
N LEU A 105 9.88 -14.60 -0.57
CA LEU A 105 9.65 -14.62 0.89
C LEU A 105 9.37 -16.04 1.37
#